data_AF-A0A1Q3PAX9-F1
#
_entry.id   AF-A0A1Q3PAX9-F1
#
_cell.length_a   1.000
_cell.length_b   1.000
_cell.length_c   1.000
_cell.angle_alpha   90.00
_cell.angle_beta   90.00
_cell.angle_gamma   90.00
#
_symmetry.space_group_name_H-M   'P 1'
#
loop_
_entity.id
_entity.type
_entity.pdbx_description
1 polymer ?
#
loop_
_entity_poly.entity_id
_entity_poly.type
_entity_poly.pdbx_seq_one_letter_code
_entity_poly.pdbx_strand_id
1 'polypeptide(L)'
;MRRCARAAGTAFEQPEAVYPDLKGLPKEEFRNAVLKERAQEFVGEGHYRWDLIRHNRLISTAQANGVTAAAGKHNLFPIPTQQISRNSQITQNPGY
;
A
#
# COMPACT_ATOMS: atom_id res chain seq x y z
N MET A 1 -2.00 16.32 -20.11
CA MET A 1 -0.71 15.60 -20.19
C MET A 1 -0.39 15.04 -18.82
N ARG A 2 0.05 13.78 -18.72
CA ARG A 2 0.47 13.20 -17.43
C ARG A 2 1.87 13.71 -17.08
N ARG A 3 2.02 14.25 -15.87
CA ARG A 3 3.28 14.82 -15.35
C ARG A 3 3.35 14.57 -13.84
N CYS A 4 4.54 14.35 -13.30
CA CYS A 4 4.75 14.35 -11.86
C CYS A 4 4.62 15.80 -11.34
N ALA A 5 3.80 16.00 -10.31
CA ALA A 5 3.49 17.33 -9.79
C ALA A 5 4.75 18.07 -9.30
N ARG A 6 5.74 17.33 -8.78
CA ARG A 6 6.98 17.90 -8.23
C ARG A 6 7.96 18.44 -9.27
N ALA A 7 7.87 17.99 -10.52
CA ALA A 7 8.88 18.28 -11.54
C ALA A 7 8.40 19.19 -12.66
N ALA A 8 7.09 19.47 -12.75
CA ALA A 8 6.52 20.29 -13.82
C ALA A 8 7.08 21.72 -13.80
N GLY A 9 7.67 22.16 -14.92
CA GLY A 9 8.32 23.48 -15.04
C GLY A 9 9.71 23.57 -14.40
N THR A 10 10.31 22.45 -14.00
CA THR A 10 11.66 22.41 -13.41
C THR A 10 12.67 21.76 -14.34
N ALA A 11 13.97 21.91 -14.05
CA ALA A 11 15.04 21.22 -14.78
C ALA A 11 14.96 19.68 -14.72
N PHE A 12 14.13 19.13 -13.84
CA PHE A 12 13.91 17.69 -13.67
C PHE A 12 12.60 17.19 -14.32
N GLU A 13 11.89 18.05 -15.09
CA GLU A 13 10.65 17.66 -15.77
C GLU A 13 10.90 16.44 -16.67
N GLN A 14 10.12 15.38 -16.43
CA GLN A 14 10.21 14.15 -17.21
C GLN A 14 9.34 14.25 -18.47
N PRO A 15 9.79 13.72 -19.62
CA PRO A 15 8.97 13.69 -20.82
C PRO A 15 7.74 12.78 -20.62
N GLU A 16 6.60 13.14 -21.24
CA GLU A 16 5.33 12.44 -21.04
C GLU A 16 5.40 10.94 -21.40
N ALA A 17 6.29 10.57 -22.32
CA ALA A 17 6.53 9.18 -22.74
C ALA A 17 7.03 8.24 -21.61
N VAL A 18 7.51 8.79 -20.49
CA VAL A 18 7.94 8.00 -19.32
C VAL A 18 6.74 7.39 -18.58
N TYR A 19 5.56 8.02 -18.67
CA TYR A 19 4.38 7.57 -17.93
C TYR A 19 3.58 6.53 -18.73
N PRO A 20 3.13 5.44 -18.11
CA PRO A 20 2.33 4.42 -18.80
C PRO A 20 0.98 4.98 -19.26
N ASP A 21 0.45 4.46 -20.38
CA ASP A 21 -0.93 4.77 -20.74
C ASP A 21 -1.93 3.98 -19.88
N LEU A 22 -2.89 4.69 -19.27
CA LEU A 22 -3.93 4.14 -18.41
C LEU A 22 -5.30 4.13 -19.08
N LYS A 23 -5.41 4.64 -20.32
CA LYS A 23 -6.68 4.64 -21.05
C LYS A 23 -7.02 3.23 -21.53
N GLY A 24 -8.28 2.84 -21.37
CA GLY A 24 -8.78 1.54 -21.85
C GLY A 24 -8.30 0.31 -21.07
N LEU A 25 -7.57 0.50 -19.97
CA LEU A 25 -7.12 -0.62 -19.14
C LEU A 25 -8.32 -1.33 -18.48
N PRO A 26 -8.29 -2.67 -18.37
CA PRO A 26 -9.22 -3.39 -17.53
C PRO A 26 -9.05 -2.97 -16.06
N LYS A 27 -10.13 -3.10 -15.29
CA LYS A 27 -10.22 -2.63 -13.90
C LYS A 27 -9.03 -3.02 -13.01
N GLU A 28 -8.56 -4.26 -13.12
CA GLU A 28 -7.46 -4.74 -12.28
C GLU A 28 -6.11 -4.15 -12.69
N GLU A 29 -5.84 -3.99 -13.99
CA GLU A 29 -4.62 -3.34 -14.47
C GLU A 29 -4.59 -1.87 -14.09
N PHE A 30 -5.73 -1.19 -14.18
CA PHE A 30 -5.85 0.19 -13.72
C PHE A 30 -5.57 0.31 -12.22
N ARG A 31 -6.10 -0.59 -11.39
CA ARG A 31 -5.82 -0.61 -9.94
C ARG A 31 -4.35 -0.85 -9.64
N ASN A 32 -3.70 -1.75 -10.36
CA ASN A 32 -2.26 -2.02 -10.21
C ASN A 32 -1.43 -0.78 -10.58
N ALA A 33 -1.80 -0.08 -11.66
CA ALA A 33 -1.14 1.16 -12.04
C ALA A 33 -1.32 2.27 -10.99
N VAL A 34 -2.52 2.42 -10.43
CA VAL A 34 -2.77 3.38 -9.34
C VAL A 34 -1.95 3.04 -8.09
N LEU A 35 -1.88 1.77 -7.70
CA LEU A 35 -1.06 1.34 -6.56
C LEU A 35 0.42 1.60 -6.77
N LYS A 36 0.93 1.34 -7.98
CA LYS A 36 2.32 1.63 -8.35
C LYS A 36 2.64 3.11 -8.21
N GLU A 37 1.78 3.97 -8.75
CA GLU A 37 2.02 5.41 -8.71
C GLU A 37 1.94 5.98 -7.29
N ARG A 38 0.98 5.51 -6.49
CA ARG A 38 0.89 5.89 -5.08
C ARG A 38 2.11 5.46 -4.27
N ALA A 39 2.67 4.29 -4.58
CA ALA A 39 3.87 3.81 -3.92
C ALA A 39 5.10 4.69 -4.24
N GLN A 40 5.15 5.31 -5.42
CA GLN A 40 6.23 6.20 -5.85
C GLN A 40 6.05 7.65 -5.38
N GLU A 41 4.83 8.17 -5.44
CA GLU A 41 4.54 9.57 -5.05
C GLU A 41 4.65 9.77 -3.53
N PHE A 42 4.20 8.79 -2.74
CA PHE A 42 4.10 8.88 -1.28
C PHE A 42 5.16 8.05 -0.54
N VAL A 43 6.36 7.89 -1.14
CA VAL A 43 7.47 7.17 -0.50
C VAL A 43 7.84 7.87 0.81
N GLY A 44 7.90 7.10 1.90
CA GLY A 44 8.30 7.61 3.22
C GLY A 44 7.18 8.28 4.02
N GLU A 45 5.97 8.43 3.47
CA GLU A 45 4.86 9.12 4.14
C GLU A 45 3.90 8.17 4.88
N GLY A 46 4.22 6.86 4.94
CA GLY A 46 3.46 5.87 5.71
C GLY A 46 2.17 5.37 5.03
N HIS A 47 1.88 5.76 3.79
CA HIS A 47 0.67 5.34 3.08
C HIS A 47 0.71 3.91 2.54
N TYR A 48 1.89 3.43 2.17
CA TYR A 48 2.06 2.18 1.41
C TYR A 48 1.42 0.96 2.08
N ARG A 49 1.60 0.78 3.40
CA ARG A 49 1.02 -0.35 4.14
C ARG A 49 -0.51 -0.37 4.02
N TRP A 50 -1.14 0.79 4.22
CA TRP A 50 -2.60 0.91 4.20
C TRP A 50 -3.18 0.70 2.81
N ASP A 51 -2.47 1.17 1.77
CA ASP A 51 -2.86 0.94 0.39
C ASP A 51 -2.86 -0.54 0.03
N LEU A 52 -1.82 -1.27 0.45
CA LEU A 52 -1.73 -2.71 0.22
C LEU A 52 -2.81 -3.50 0.97
N ILE A 53 -3.16 -3.11 2.21
CA ILE A 53 -4.24 -3.78 2.97
C ILE A 53 -5.57 -3.60 2.27
N ARG A 54 -5.90 -2.37 1.84
CA ARG A 54 -7.17 -2.07 1.15
C ARG A 54 -7.34 -2.83 -0.17
N HIS A 55 -6.23 -3.25 -0.77
CA HIS A 55 -6.23 -4.03 -2.01
C HIS A 55 -5.93 -5.52 -1.80
N ASN A 56 -5.89 -6.01 -0.56
CA ASN A 56 -5.56 -7.41 -0.21
C ASN A 56 -4.20 -7.86 -0.79
N ARG A 57 -3.23 -6.94 -0.88
CA ARG A 57 -1.89 -7.20 -1.44
C ARG A 57 -0.80 -7.31 -0.39
N LEU A 58 -1.03 -6.87 0.85
CA LEU A 58 0.03 -6.76 1.86
C LEU A 58 0.82 -8.08 2.05
N ILE A 59 0.11 -9.18 2.26
CA ILE A 59 0.74 -10.48 2.53
C ILE A 59 1.46 -11.01 1.30
N SER A 60 0.81 -11.00 0.13
CA SER A 60 1.43 -11.46 -1.11
C SER A 60 2.68 -10.64 -1.48
N THR A 61 2.63 -9.33 -1.28
CA THR A 61 3.77 -8.43 -1.55
C THR A 61 4.90 -8.65 -0.55
N ALA A 62 4.60 -8.84 0.73
CA ALA A 62 5.61 -9.14 1.73
C ALA A 62 6.31 -10.48 1.46
N GLN A 63 5.56 -11.53 1.10
CA GLN A 63 6.12 -12.83 0.74
C GLN A 63 6.96 -12.76 -0.54
N ALA A 64 6.50 -12.05 -1.57
CA ALA A 64 7.27 -11.80 -2.79
C ALA A 64 8.60 -11.08 -2.52
N ASN A 65 8.65 -10.25 -1.48
CA ASN A 65 9.85 -9.57 -1.01
C ASN A 65 10.71 -10.41 -0.03
N GLY A 66 10.41 -11.71 0.13
CA GLY A 66 11.19 -12.63 0.97
C GLY A 66 10.75 -12.72 2.43
N VAL A 67 9.69 -12.03 2.84
CA VAL A 67 9.15 -12.11 4.22
C VAL A 67 8.25 -13.34 4.35
N THR A 68 8.85 -14.52 4.49
CA THR A 68 8.14 -15.81 4.57
C THR A 68 7.19 -15.91 5.76
N ALA A 69 7.47 -15.20 6.85
CA ALA A 69 6.62 -15.16 8.04
C ALA A 69 5.34 -14.31 7.85
N ALA A 70 5.16 -13.62 6.73
CA ALA A 70 3.97 -12.81 6.50
C ALA A 70 2.71 -13.69 6.43
N ALA A 71 1.76 -13.41 7.33
CA ALA A 71 0.52 -14.17 7.50
C ALA A 71 -0.68 -13.23 7.65
N GLY A 72 -1.89 -13.74 7.41
CA GLY A 72 -3.13 -12.94 7.40
C GLY A 72 -3.37 -12.09 8.65
N LYS A 73 -2.90 -12.53 9.83
CA LYS A 73 -2.97 -11.75 11.07
C LYS A 73 -2.28 -10.38 10.95
N HIS A 74 -1.19 -10.26 10.18
CA HIS A 74 -0.39 -9.03 10.04
C HIS A 74 -1.12 -7.88 9.30
N ASN A 75 -2.32 -8.11 8.79
CA ASN A 75 -3.20 -7.05 8.30
C ASN A 75 -3.66 -6.13 9.45
N LEU A 76 -3.86 -6.67 10.65
CA LEU A 76 -4.25 -5.93 11.85
C LEU A 76 -3.11 -5.89 12.85
N PHE A 77 -3.08 -4.87 13.70
CA PHE A 77 -2.18 -4.86 14.86
C PHE A 77 -2.81 -5.61 16.03
N PRO A 78 -2.02 -6.21 16.94
CA PRO A 78 -2.57 -6.76 18.17
C PRO A 78 -3.19 -5.65 19.02
N ILE A 79 -4.32 -5.95 19.64
CA ILE A 79 -4.88 -5.08 20.67
C ILE A 79 -3.93 -5.10 21.88
N PRO A 80 -3.55 -3.94 22.45
CA PRO A 80 -2.61 -3.90 23.57
C PRO A 80 -3.10 -4.72 24.77
N THR A 81 -2.23 -5.54 25.35
CA THR A 81 -2.56 -6.44 26.47
C THR A 81 -3.13 -5.72 27.68
N GLN A 82 -2.68 -4.48 27.95
CA GLN A 82 -3.24 -3.67 29.04
C GLN A 82 -4.71 -3.30 28.84
N GLN A 83 -5.18 -3.18 27.59
CA GLN A 83 -6.58 -2.89 27.32
C GLN A 83 -7.43 -4.15 27.56
N ILE A 84 -6.92 -5.31 27.15
CA ILE A 84 -7.56 -6.62 27.38
C ILE A 84 -7.63 -6.94 28.89
N SER A 85 -6.55 -6.68 29.64
CA SER A 85 -6.54 -6.95 31.08
C SER A 85 -7.49 -6.04 31.87
N ARG A 86 -7.74 -4.82 31.38
CA ARG A 86 -8.67 -3.85 31.99
C ARG A 86 -10.13 -4.10 31.64
N ASN A 87 -10.41 -4.71 30.50
CA ASN A 87 -11.76 -5.00 30.06
C ASN A 87 -11.86 -6.41 29.46
N SER A 88 -12.40 -7.33 30.25
CA SER A 88 -12.57 -8.74 29.87
C SER A 88 -13.56 -8.98 28.73
N GLN A 89 -14.33 -7.96 28.31
CA GLN A 89 -15.21 -8.05 27.14
C GLN A 89 -14.46 -7.84 25.82
N ILE A 90 -13.22 -7.35 25.85
CA ILE A 90 -12.40 -7.15 24.66
C ILE A 90 -11.75 -8.48 24.25
N THR A 91 -12.13 -8.99 23.09
CA THR A 91 -11.48 -10.14 22.45
C THR A 91 -10.33 -9.70 21.56
N GLN A 92 -9.21 -10.43 21.56
CA GLN A 92 -8.06 -10.15 20.71
C GLN A 92 -8.38 -10.31 19.21
N ASN A 93 -7.65 -9.58 18.36
CA ASN A 93 -7.71 -9.74 16.92
C ASN A 93 -7.28 -11.15 16.50
N PRO A 94 -7.89 -11.75 15.46
CA PRO A 94 -7.59 -13.13 15.06
C PRO A 94 -6.10 -13.38 14.81
N GLY A 95 -5.55 -14.40 15.48
CA GLY A 95 -4.16 -14.84 15.31
C GLY A 95 -3.12 -14.13 16.20
N TYR A 96 -3.56 -13.23 17.09
CA TYR A 96 -2.75 -12.60 18.13
C TYR A 96 -3.11 -13.07 19.53
#